data_AF-A0A2V9WK06-F1
#
_entry.id   AF-A0A2V9WK06-F1
#
_cell.length_a   1.000
_cell.length_b   1.000
_cell.length_c   1.000
_cell.angle_alpha   90.00
_cell.angle_beta   90.00
_cell.angle_gamma   90.00
#
_symmetry.space_group_name_H-M   'P 1'
#
loop_
_entity.id
_entity.type
_entity.pdbx_description
1 polymer ?
#
loop_
_entity_poly.entity_id
_entity_poly.type
_entity_poly.pdbx_seq_one_letter_code
_entity_poly.pdbx_strand_id
1 'polypeptide(L)'
;MKKCLSLLCCILLGPSASAQKILETLGSGGRPVPSIGASATSSSQGINQIKHIVFIIKENRSFDHYFGTFPAADGATTGTISTGQAISLGRAADQLPRDLPHGWVDMVTSMDGGKMDAFDLAPNVALKQGWFANAGDLLAYTQLTESDIPNYFTYARNFVLGDHMFSSLHGASFSNHLYTVAAQSAETFMLPAAPGNTTLSSWGCDTV
;
A
#
# COMPACT_ATOMS: atom_id res chain seq x y z
N MET A 1 5.30 9.09 4.73
CA MET A 1 5.25 7.64 4.47
C MET A 1 3.90 7.11 4.93
N LYS A 2 3.06 6.66 4.00
CA LYS A 2 1.76 6.08 4.30
C LYS A 2 1.89 4.55 4.26
N LYS A 3 1.81 3.97 5.47
CA LYS A 3 1.38 2.63 5.88
C LYS A 3 1.74 1.43 4.97
N CYS A 4 2.45 0.46 5.56
CA CYS A 4 2.73 -0.86 4.98
C CYS A 4 1.46 -1.55 4.47
N LEU A 5 1.51 -2.01 3.22
CA LEU A 5 0.34 -2.46 2.46
C LEU A 5 0.62 -3.81 1.78
N SER A 6 -0.31 -4.74 1.91
CA SER A 6 -0.56 -5.76 0.89
C SER A 6 -1.46 -5.13 -0.18
N LEU A 7 -0.93 -4.96 -1.40
CA LEU A 7 -1.66 -4.35 -2.49
C LEU A 7 -2.73 -5.33 -2.99
N LEU A 8 -4.00 -5.00 -2.81
CA LEU A 8 -5.12 -5.69 -3.46
C LEU A 8 -5.46 -4.94 -4.75
N CYS A 9 -5.04 -5.48 -5.89
CA CYS A 9 -5.51 -4.98 -7.18
C CYS A 9 -6.83 -5.68 -7.54
N CYS A 10 -7.95 -5.00 -7.34
CA CYS A 10 -9.25 -5.44 -7.88
C CYS A 10 -9.36 -4.96 -9.33
N ILE A 11 -9.05 -5.84 -10.28
CA ILE A 11 -9.34 -5.58 -11.70
C ILE A 11 -10.82 -5.92 -11.93
N LEU A 12 -11.66 -4.88 -12.03
CA LEU A 12 -13.04 -5.03 -12.51
C LEU A 12 -13.03 -4.94 -14.04
N LEU A 13 -13.24 -6.07 -14.71
CA LEU A 13 -13.43 -6.10 -16.15
C LEU A 13 -14.89 -5.74 -16.47
N GLY A 14 -15.11 -4.51 -16.98
CA GLY A 14 -16.41 -4.02 -17.46
C GLY A 14 -16.23 -3.01 -18.60
N PRO A 15 -17.23 -2.82 -19.48
CA PRO A 15 -17.09 -2.01 -20.69
C PRO A 15 -16.89 -0.52 -20.37
N SER A 16 -15.88 0.06 -21.03
CA SER A 16 -15.42 1.45 -20.94
C SER A 16 -16.54 2.49 -20.91
N ALA A 17 -16.51 3.38 -19.92
CA ALA A 17 -17.27 4.63 -19.93
C ALA A 17 -16.29 5.81 -20.11
N SER A 18 -16.37 6.48 -21.26
CA SER A 18 -15.55 7.62 -21.64
C SER A 18 -15.65 8.79 -20.65
N ALA A 19 -14.50 9.30 -20.20
CA ALA A 19 -14.42 10.54 -19.43
C ALA A 19 -14.54 11.76 -20.38
N GLN A 20 -15.62 12.51 -20.28
CA GLN A 20 -15.74 13.82 -20.95
C GLN A 20 -15.05 14.90 -20.11
N LYS A 21 -14.10 15.59 -20.74
CA LYS A 21 -13.32 16.71 -20.21
C LYS A 21 -14.17 17.98 -20.23
N ILE A 22 -14.48 18.57 -19.08
CA ILE A 22 -15.09 19.91 -19.01
C ILE A 22 -13.99 20.93 -18.73
N LEU A 23 -13.84 21.88 -19.65
CA LEU A 23 -12.92 23.01 -19.57
C LEU A 23 -13.71 24.20 -18.97
N GLU A 24 -13.29 24.73 -17.82
CA GLU A 24 -13.93 25.90 -17.21
C GLU A 24 -13.22 27.20 -17.62
N THR A 25 -14.00 28.15 -18.11
CA THR A 25 -13.61 29.55 -18.35
C THR A 25 -14.19 30.42 -17.24
N LEU A 26 -13.35 31.20 -16.57
CA LEU A 26 -13.73 32.11 -15.48
C LEU A 26 -14.60 33.28 -15.97
N GLY A 27 -15.70 33.56 -15.26
CA GLY A 27 -16.51 34.76 -15.43
C GLY A 27 -17.38 35.04 -14.19
N SER A 28 -17.16 36.21 -13.57
CA SER A 28 -17.86 36.71 -12.37
C SER A 28 -19.23 37.29 -12.71
N GLY A 29 -20.27 36.92 -11.94
CA GLY A 29 -21.59 37.58 -11.96
C GLY A 29 -22.73 36.65 -11.58
N GLY A 30 -23.28 36.78 -10.36
CA GLY A 30 -24.23 35.84 -9.78
C GLY A 30 -25.64 35.82 -10.40
N ARG A 31 -26.20 34.60 -10.50
CA ARG A 31 -27.61 34.13 -10.38
C ARG A 31 -27.67 32.67 -10.89
N PRO A 32 -28.78 31.95 -10.68
CA PRO A 32 -29.28 31.28 -9.48
C PRO A 32 -28.71 29.85 -9.30
N VAL A 33 -28.80 29.28 -8.09
CA VAL A 33 -28.42 27.88 -7.81
C VAL A 33 -29.34 26.94 -8.60
N PRO A 34 -28.83 26.09 -9.50
CA PRO A 34 -29.64 25.03 -10.07
C PRO A 34 -29.94 24.03 -8.95
N SER A 35 -31.22 23.78 -8.66
CA SER A 35 -31.60 22.56 -7.96
C SER A 35 -31.23 21.41 -8.90
N ILE A 36 -30.07 20.81 -8.68
CA ILE A 36 -29.75 19.52 -9.26
C ILE A 36 -30.79 18.58 -8.66
N GLY A 37 -31.86 18.35 -9.40
CA GLY A 37 -32.73 17.21 -9.16
C GLY A 37 -31.81 16.01 -9.15
N ALA A 38 -31.60 15.44 -7.96
CA ALA A 38 -30.99 14.14 -7.83
C ALA A 38 -31.97 13.16 -8.47
N SER A 39 -31.90 13.04 -9.80
CA SER A 39 -32.26 11.82 -10.48
C SER A 39 -31.36 10.76 -9.86
N ALA A 40 -31.91 10.07 -8.86
CA ALA A 40 -31.38 8.81 -8.38
C ALA A 40 -31.47 7.83 -9.56
N THR A 41 -30.49 7.90 -10.46
CA THR A 41 -30.26 6.90 -11.49
C THR A 41 -29.82 5.63 -10.77
N SER A 42 -30.82 4.80 -10.42
CA SER A 42 -30.78 3.34 -10.30
C SER A 42 -29.40 2.76 -10.00
N SER A 43 -28.93 2.92 -8.77
CA SER A 43 -27.58 2.53 -8.33
C SER A 43 -27.38 1.02 -8.08
N SER A 44 -28.19 0.14 -8.69
CA SER A 44 -28.06 -1.32 -8.49
C SER A 44 -27.68 -2.13 -9.74
N GLN A 45 -27.55 -1.53 -10.93
CA GLN A 45 -27.22 -2.30 -12.13
C GLN A 45 -25.72 -2.62 -12.26
N GLY A 46 -24.82 -1.76 -11.77
CA GLY A 46 -23.37 -1.90 -12.02
C GLY A 46 -22.76 -3.15 -11.41
N ILE A 47 -22.98 -3.41 -10.12
CA ILE A 47 -22.36 -4.56 -9.44
C ILE A 47 -22.82 -5.91 -10.04
N ASN A 48 -24.08 -5.99 -10.49
CA ASN A 48 -24.66 -7.19 -11.08
C ASN A 48 -24.05 -7.56 -12.45
N GLN A 49 -23.30 -6.65 -13.08
CA GLN A 49 -22.59 -6.90 -14.34
C GLN A 49 -21.27 -7.66 -14.11
N ILE A 50 -20.69 -7.61 -12.91
CA ILE A 50 -19.44 -8.31 -12.60
C ILE A 50 -19.74 -9.80 -12.41
N LYS A 51 -19.17 -10.65 -13.28
CA LYS A 51 -19.35 -12.12 -13.22
C LYS A 51 -18.19 -12.85 -12.55
N HIS A 52 -17.01 -12.24 -12.60
CA HIS A 52 -15.78 -12.80 -12.05
C HIS A 52 -15.03 -11.69 -11.33
N ILE A 53 -14.55 -11.99 -10.13
CA ILE A 53 -13.64 -11.14 -9.39
C ILE A 53 -12.35 -11.94 -9.24
N VAL A 54 -11.25 -11.40 -9.74
CA VAL A 54 -9.92 -11.98 -9.60
C VAL A 54 -9.16 -11.12 -8.62
N PHE A 55 -8.72 -11.72 -7.52
CA PHE A 55 -7.86 -11.08 -6.54
C PHE A 55 -6.40 -11.41 -6.85
N ILE A 56 -5.60 -10.38 -7.14
CA ILE A 56 -4.15 -10.49 -7.24
C ILE A 56 -3.57 -9.80 -6.00
N ILE A 57 -3.12 -10.61 -5.05
CA ILE A 57 -2.55 -10.15 -3.79
C ILE A 57 -1.03 -10.11 -3.96
N LYS A 58 -0.43 -8.93 -3.71
CA LYS A 58 1.02 -8.77 -3.66
C LYS A 58 1.52 -8.74 -2.21
N GLU A 59 2.80 -8.98 -2.04
CA GLU A 59 3.47 -9.01 -0.75
C GLU A 59 4.57 -7.94 -0.64
N ASN A 60 4.78 -7.49 0.60
CA ASN A 60 5.95 -6.76 1.11
C ASN A 60 6.33 -5.46 0.35
N ARG A 61 5.37 -4.71 -0.19
CA ARG A 61 5.61 -3.40 -0.83
C ARG A 61 4.54 -2.38 -0.43
N SER A 62 4.96 -1.27 0.17
CA SER A 62 4.03 -0.18 0.53
C SER A 62 3.50 0.56 -0.69
N PHE A 63 2.44 1.36 -0.50
CA PHE A 63 1.91 2.22 -1.55
C PHE A 63 2.97 3.18 -2.09
N ASP A 64 3.65 3.92 -1.20
CA ASP A 64 4.70 4.88 -1.58
C ASP A 64 5.85 4.19 -2.34
N HIS A 65 6.11 2.92 -2.04
CA HIS A 65 7.16 2.16 -2.73
C HIS A 65 6.83 1.88 -4.21
N TYR A 66 5.56 1.75 -4.59
CA TYR A 66 5.14 1.52 -5.99
C TYR A 66 4.65 2.79 -6.66
N PHE A 67 3.82 3.57 -5.96
CA PHE A 67 3.03 4.65 -6.54
C PHE A 67 3.30 6.00 -5.87
N GLY A 68 4.34 6.12 -5.03
CA GLY A 68 4.73 7.40 -4.41
C GLY A 68 4.94 8.53 -5.40
N THR A 69 5.45 8.21 -6.60
CA THR A 69 5.64 9.16 -7.71
C THR A 69 4.50 9.15 -8.74
N PHE A 70 3.42 8.41 -8.52
CA PHE A 70 2.33 8.34 -9.49
C PHE A 70 1.60 9.70 -9.55
N PRO A 71 1.37 10.28 -10.75
CA PRO A 71 0.72 11.58 -10.85
C PRO A 71 -0.67 11.58 -10.21
N ALA A 72 -0.95 12.60 -9.40
CA ALA A 72 -2.21 12.81 -8.67
C ALA A 72 -2.55 11.75 -7.60
N ALA A 73 -1.68 10.78 -7.32
CA ALA A 73 -1.80 9.95 -6.13
C ALA A 73 -1.37 10.72 -4.88
N ASP A 74 -1.99 10.39 -3.75
CA ASP A 74 -1.55 10.86 -2.43
C ASP A 74 -0.32 10.06 -1.93
N GLY A 75 0.76 10.15 -2.69
CA GLY A 75 2.04 9.47 -2.45
C GLY A 75 3.10 10.38 -1.81
N ALA A 76 3.96 9.79 -0.98
CA ALA A 76 5.12 10.49 -0.42
C ALA A 76 6.37 10.28 -1.29
N THR A 77 7.10 11.36 -1.56
CA THR A 77 8.43 11.33 -2.21
C THR A 77 9.55 11.78 -1.28
N THR A 78 9.20 12.14 -0.04
CA THR A 78 10.11 12.46 1.07
C THR A 78 9.64 11.78 2.35
N GLY A 79 10.56 11.59 3.29
CA GLY A 79 10.27 11.04 4.61
C GLY A 79 11.22 11.60 5.66
N THR A 80 10.75 11.71 6.89
CA THR A 80 11.58 12.08 8.04
C THR A 80 12.22 10.80 8.60
N ILE A 81 13.51 10.86 8.95
CA ILE A 81 14.22 9.78 9.65
C ILE A 81 14.32 10.08 11.15
N SER A 82 14.80 9.11 11.93
CA SER A 82 14.80 9.15 13.40
C SER A 82 15.60 10.32 14.00
N THR A 83 16.47 10.94 13.21
CA THR A 83 17.22 12.15 13.58
C THR A 83 16.41 13.45 13.42
N GLY A 84 15.17 13.37 12.92
CA GLY A 84 14.33 14.51 12.53
C GLY A 84 14.66 15.10 11.16
N GLN A 85 15.67 14.56 10.47
CA GLN A 85 16.02 15.01 9.12
C GLN A 85 14.99 14.53 8.10
N ALA A 86 14.50 15.43 7.26
CA ALA A 86 13.75 15.06 6.06
C ALA A 86 14.70 14.66 4.92
N ILE A 87 14.46 13.51 4.31
CA ILE A 87 15.20 12.98 3.16
C ILE A 87 14.26 12.70 2.00
N SER A 88 14.77 12.79 0.77
CA SER A 88 14.06 12.30 -0.41
C SER A 88 14.07 10.78 -0.45
N LEU A 89 12.98 10.17 -0.90
CA LEU A 89 12.94 8.74 -1.16
C LEU A 89 13.81 8.43 -2.38
N GLY A 90 14.80 7.56 -2.20
CA GLY A 90 15.72 7.12 -3.27
C GLY A 90 15.02 6.20 -4.27
N ARG A 91 15.65 5.95 -5.43
CA ARG A 91 15.17 4.90 -6.34
C ARG A 91 15.40 3.53 -5.71
N ALA A 92 14.35 2.71 -5.66
CA ALA A 92 14.44 1.33 -5.19
C ALA A 92 15.16 0.45 -6.21
N ALA A 93 15.89 -0.55 -5.71
CA ALA A 93 16.34 -1.66 -6.55
C ALA A 93 15.16 -2.60 -6.83
N ASP A 94 15.20 -3.28 -7.98
CA ASP A 94 14.21 -4.30 -8.35
C ASP A 94 14.14 -5.40 -7.26
N GLN A 95 15.29 -5.99 -6.95
CA GLN A 95 15.50 -6.81 -5.78
C GLN A 95 16.17 -6.00 -4.67
N LEU A 96 15.51 -5.89 -3.51
CA LEU A 96 16.12 -5.29 -2.34
C LEU A 96 17.28 -6.20 -1.84
N PRO A 97 18.39 -5.62 -1.35
CA PRO A 97 19.53 -6.41 -0.89
C PRO A 97 19.22 -7.20 0.39
N ARG A 98 18.18 -6.79 1.13
CA ARG A 98 17.67 -7.40 2.36
C ARG A 98 16.18 -7.14 2.43
N ASP A 99 15.46 -7.99 3.16
CA ASP A 99 14.05 -7.76 3.43
C ASP A 99 13.88 -6.68 4.52
N LEU A 100 12.78 -5.93 4.47
CA LEU A 100 12.46 -4.96 5.52
C LEU A 100 11.77 -5.68 6.68
N PRO A 101 12.12 -5.40 7.95
CA PRO A 101 11.34 -5.88 9.08
C PRO A 101 9.88 -5.45 8.95
N HIS A 102 8.96 -6.41 8.96
CA HIS A 102 7.55 -6.17 8.69
C HIS A 102 6.62 -6.93 9.67
N GLY A 103 7.16 -7.34 10.82
CA GLY A 103 6.39 -7.86 11.94
C GLY A 103 5.61 -6.76 12.69
N TRP A 104 4.71 -7.17 13.58
CA TRP A 104 3.86 -6.23 14.35
C TRP A 104 4.68 -5.18 15.11
N VAL A 105 5.68 -5.62 15.86
CA VAL A 105 6.51 -4.72 16.67
C VAL A 105 7.33 -3.78 15.78
N ASP A 106 7.80 -4.28 14.63
CA ASP A 106 8.58 -3.49 13.69
C ASP A 106 7.75 -2.32 13.14
N MET A 107 6.50 -2.63 12.77
CA MET A 107 5.53 -1.65 12.26
C MET A 107 5.12 -0.64 13.32
N VAL A 108 4.77 -1.08 14.53
CA VAL A 108 4.39 -0.17 15.63
C VAL A 108 5.55 0.77 15.99
N THR A 109 6.77 0.25 16.03
CA THR A 109 7.96 1.06 16.31
C THR A 109 8.23 2.05 15.19
N SER A 110 8.17 1.62 13.92
CA SER A 110 8.45 2.48 12.76
C SER A 110 7.40 3.60 12.59
N MET A 111 6.14 3.32 12.94
CA MET A 111 5.08 4.34 12.93
C MET A 111 5.25 5.41 14.01
N ASP A 112 6.02 5.12 15.08
CA ASP A 112 6.31 6.02 16.21
C ASP A 112 5.12 6.86 16.68
N GLY A 113 4.03 6.20 17.09
CA GLY A 113 2.83 6.89 17.59
C GLY A 113 2.17 7.83 16.57
N GLY A 114 2.43 7.63 15.27
CA GLY A 114 1.91 8.44 14.18
C GLY A 114 2.88 9.52 13.67
N LYS A 115 4.09 9.65 14.24
CA LYS A 115 5.12 10.57 13.73
C LYS A 115 5.72 10.09 12.40
N MET A 116 5.73 8.77 12.17
CA MET A 116 6.19 8.15 10.93
C MET A 116 7.65 8.49 10.59
N ASP A 117 8.51 8.61 11.60
CA ASP A 117 9.90 9.06 11.49
C ASP A 117 10.92 8.02 11.97
N ALA A 118 10.51 6.76 12.18
CA ALA A 118 11.38 5.73 12.76
C ALA A 118 11.64 4.53 11.83
N PHE A 119 11.38 4.67 10.52
CA PHE A 119 11.53 3.57 9.55
C PHE A 119 13.00 3.24 9.24
N ASP A 120 13.95 4.12 9.55
CA ASP A 120 15.39 3.91 9.41
C ASP A 120 15.96 3.11 10.59
N LEU A 121 15.22 2.98 11.68
CA LEU A 121 15.67 2.20 12.83
C LEU A 121 15.62 0.69 12.58
N ALA A 122 14.90 0.25 11.54
CA ALA A 122 14.68 -1.15 11.16
C ALA A 122 14.68 -2.07 12.39
N PRO A 123 13.75 -1.84 13.34
CA PRO A 123 13.89 -2.31 14.71
C PRO A 123 13.76 -3.84 14.75
N ASN A 124 14.86 -4.55 14.50
CA ASN A 124 14.98 -6.01 14.47
C ASN A 124 14.74 -6.64 15.84
N VAL A 125 13.53 -6.53 16.37
CA VAL A 125 13.21 -7.01 17.72
C VAL A 125 13.01 -8.52 17.78
N ALA A 126 12.86 -9.20 16.63
CA ALA A 126 12.63 -10.65 16.59
C ALA A 126 13.71 -11.45 15.83
N LEU A 127 14.35 -10.89 14.80
CA LEU A 127 15.18 -11.68 13.86
C LEU A 127 16.49 -10.97 13.53
N LYS A 128 17.44 -10.94 14.50
CA LYS A 128 18.86 -10.59 14.25
C LYS A 128 19.60 -11.68 13.46
N GLN A 129 19.00 -12.17 12.38
CA GLN A 129 19.63 -13.04 11.41
C GLN A 129 19.71 -12.18 10.16
N GLY A 130 20.90 -11.95 9.59
CA GLY A 130 21.21 -10.90 8.60
C GLY A 130 20.45 -10.87 7.26
N TRP A 131 19.28 -11.49 7.20
CA TRP A 131 18.24 -11.45 6.18
C TRP A 131 17.48 -10.11 6.16
N PHE A 132 17.35 -9.44 7.30
CA PHE A 132 16.60 -8.19 7.43
C PHE A 132 17.49 -6.95 7.42
N ALA A 133 16.93 -5.83 6.98
CA ALA A 133 17.54 -4.51 7.02
C ALA A 133 18.01 -4.15 8.45
N ASN A 134 19.13 -3.46 8.56
CA ASN A 134 19.71 -3.03 9.83
C ASN A 134 19.34 -1.58 10.14
N ALA A 135 19.44 -1.19 11.42
CA ALA A 135 19.32 0.21 11.80
C ALA A 135 20.31 1.08 10.99
N GLY A 136 19.80 2.17 10.44
CA GLY A 136 20.52 3.07 9.53
C GLY A 136 20.37 2.70 8.05
N ASP A 137 19.81 1.54 7.70
CA ASP A 137 19.48 1.22 6.31
C ASP A 137 18.29 2.09 5.85
N LEU A 138 18.50 2.89 4.81
CA LEU A 138 17.44 3.70 4.22
C LEU A 138 16.58 2.94 3.19
N LEU A 139 16.53 1.60 3.27
CA LEU A 139 15.80 0.76 2.33
C LEU A 139 14.29 1.04 2.35
N ALA A 140 13.73 1.39 3.52
CA ALA A 140 12.34 1.81 3.67
C ALA A 140 12.05 3.19 3.02
N TYR A 141 13.09 3.99 2.77
CA TYR A 141 13.02 5.29 2.11
C TYR A 141 13.42 5.18 0.64
N THR A 142 12.91 4.15 -0.04
CA THR A 142 13.09 3.97 -1.48
C THR A 142 11.75 3.73 -2.18
N GLN A 143 11.67 4.11 -3.45
CA GLN A 143 10.48 3.98 -4.29
C GLN A 143 10.86 3.56 -5.71
N LEU A 144 10.00 2.75 -6.34
CA LEU A 144 10.03 2.45 -7.76
C LEU A 144 9.37 3.59 -8.54
N THR A 145 9.78 3.74 -9.78
CA THR A 145 9.24 4.73 -10.72
C THR A 145 8.51 4.05 -11.87
N GLU A 146 7.87 4.83 -12.72
CA GLU A 146 7.20 4.31 -13.91
C GLU A 146 8.13 3.50 -14.81
N SER A 147 9.40 3.89 -14.95
CA SER A 147 10.36 3.13 -15.76
C SER A 147 10.73 1.78 -15.16
N ASP A 148 10.54 1.61 -13.84
CA ASP A 148 10.84 0.36 -13.14
C ASP A 148 9.66 -0.61 -13.24
N ILE A 149 8.43 -0.10 -13.14
CA ILE A 149 7.18 -0.89 -13.14
C ILE A 149 6.11 -0.33 -14.10
N PRO A 150 6.41 -0.24 -15.41
CA PRO A 150 5.55 0.46 -16.38
C PRO A 150 4.15 -0.14 -16.50
N ASN A 151 4.01 -1.46 -16.30
CA ASN A 151 2.72 -2.14 -16.35
C ASN A 151 1.80 -1.71 -15.20
N TYR A 152 2.33 -1.54 -13.98
CA TYR A 152 1.54 -1.09 -12.82
C TYR A 152 1.06 0.36 -12.99
N PHE A 153 1.93 1.25 -13.47
CA PHE A 153 1.54 2.63 -13.79
C PHE A 153 0.51 2.68 -14.92
N THR A 154 0.62 1.79 -15.90
CA THR A 154 -0.37 1.65 -16.96
C THR A 154 -1.72 1.20 -16.41
N TYR A 155 -1.75 0.21 -15.50
CA TYR A 155 -3.00 -0.19 -14.85
C TYR A 155 -3.60 0.96 -14.03
N ALA A 156 -2.81 1.66 -13.23
CA ALA A 156 -3.27 2.78 -12.43
C ALA A 156 -3.83 3.96 -13.25
N ARG A 157 -3.37 4.14 -14.51
CA ARG A 157 -3.95 5.15 -15.43
C ARG A 157 -5.24 4.70 -16.11
N ASN A 158 -5.37 3.41 -16.40
CA ASN A 158 -6.51 2.88 -17.13
C ASN A 158 -7.66 2.43 -16.21
N PHE A 159 -7.37 2.24 -14.92
CA PHE A 159 -8.30 1.75 -13.91
C PHE A 159 -8.24 2.61 -12.64
N VAL A 160 -8.94 2.17 -11.59
CA VAL A 160 -8.94 2.86 -10.30
C VAL A 160 -7.72 2.48 -9.50
N LEU A 161 -6.98 3.47 -9.03
CA LEU A 161 -5.95 3.32 -8.00
C LEU A 161 -6.52 3.79 -6.66
N GLY A 162 -6.56 2.90 -5.66
CA GLY A 162 -6.91 3.26 -4.29
C GLY A 162 -5.67 3.71 -3.51
N ASP A 163 -5.48 5.01 -3.32
CA ASP A 163 -4.34 5.59 -2.61
C ASP A 163 -4.57 5.75 -1.09
N HIS A 164 -5.77 5.42 -0.61
CA HIS A 164 -6.15 5.38 0.81
C HIS A 164 -6.58 3.97 1.24
N MET A 165 -5.91 2.95 0.69
CA MET A 165 -6.08 1.54 1.06
C MET A 165 -4.99 1.12 2.05
N PHE A 166 -5.39 0.48 3.15
CA PHE A 166 -4.48 0.10 4.24
C PHE A 166 -4.58 -1.39 4.55
N SER A 167 -3.48 -1.99 5.01
CA SER A 167 -3.50 -3.33 5.58
C SER A 167 -4.49 -3.38 6.74
N SER A 168 -5.20 -4.50 6.89
CA SER A 168 -6.16 -4.69 7.99
C SER A 168 -5.45 -4.76 9.34
N LEU A 169 -4.23 -5.30 9.37
CA LEU A 169 -3.37 -5.37 10.54
C LEU A 169 -1.97 -4.83 10.20
N HIS A 170 -1.38 -4.08 11.12
CA HIS A 170 0.00 -3.59 11.00
C HIS A 170 0.98 -4.71 11.36
N GLY A 171 1.32 -5.57 10.40
CA GLY A 171 2.20 -6.70 10.65
C GLY A 171 2.31 -7.64 9.46
N ALA A 172 2.80 -8.85 9.73
CA ALA A 172 3.23 -9.79 8.70
C ALA A 172 2.08 -10.42 7.90
N SER A 173 2.45 -11.12 6.82
CA SER A 173 1.55 -11.61 5.77
C SER A 173 0.48 -12.58 6.29
N PHE A 174 0.82 -13.51 7.18
CA PHE A 174 -0.12 -14.55 7.65
C PHE A 174 -1.45 -13.97 8.14
N SER A 175 -1.39 -12.98 9.05
CA SER A 175 -2.60 -12.39 9.64
C SER A 175 -3.38 -11.56 8.63
N ASN A 176 -2.69 -10.81 7.74
CA ASN A 176 -3.35 -10.02 6.70
C ASN A 176 -3.99 -10.89 5.59
N HIS A 177 -3.44 -12.08 5.31
CA HIS A 177 -4.05 -13.01 4.38
C HIS A 177 -5.34 -13.62 4.95
N LEU A 178 -5.40 -13.88 6.27
CA LEU A 178 -6.65 -14.25 6.93
C LEU A 178 -7.70 -13.14 6.82
N TYR A 179 -7.32 -11.87 7.06
CA TYR A 179 -8.23 -10.73 6.87
C TYR A 179 -8.79 -10.65 5.45
N THR A 180 -8.00 -11.02 4.44
CA THR A 180 -8.43 -10.95 3.04
C THR A 180 -9.61 -11.88 2.74
N VAL A 181 -9.69 -13.04 3.39
CA VAL A 181 -10.73 -14.05 3.13
C VAL A 181 -11.81 -14.12 4.21
N ALA A 182 -11.49 -13.70 5.44
CA ALA A 182 -12.35 -13.86 6.61
C ALA A 182 -12.72 -12.54 7.31
N ALA A 183 -12.14 -11.40 6.90
CA ALA A 183 -12.28 -10.10 7.57
C ALA A 183 -11.88 -10.11 9.07
N GLN A 184 -11.11 -11.11 9.49
CA GLN A 184 -10.53 -11.28 10.82
C GLN A 184 -9.23 -12.10 10.70
N SER A 185 -8.40 -12.08 11.75
CA SER A 185 -7.17 -12.89 11.83
C SER A 185 -7.24 -14.00 12.89
N ALA A 186 -8.40 -14.26 13.48
CA ALA A 186 -8.57 -15.19 14.60
C ALA A 186 -7.58 -14.90 15.74
N GLU A 187 -7.42 -13.61 16.07
CA GLU A 187 -6.52 -13.08 17.10
C GLU A 187 -5.03 -13.23 16.80
N THR A 188 -4.64 -13.71 15.61
CA THR A 188 -3.23 -13.75 15.22
C THR A 188 -2.76 -12.37 14.80
N PHE A 189 -1.55 -12.01 15.20
CA PHE A 189 -0.89 -10.76 14.84
C PHE A 189 0.59 -10.95 14.43
N MET A 190 1.06 -12.20 14.47
CA MET A 190 2.44 -12.61 14.15
C MET A 190 2.41 -13.80 13.19
N LEU A 191 3.57 -14.12 12.63
CA LEU A 191 3.78 -15.36 11.89
C LEU A 191 3.64 -16.57 12.83
N PRO A 192 3.10 -17.71 12.35
CA PRO A 192 3.06 -18.93 13.13
C PRO A 192 4.49 -19.44 13.39
N ALA A 193 4.73 -20.01 14.58
CA ALA A 193 5.97 -20.72 14.85
C ALA A 193 6.05 -21.99 13.99
N ALA A 194 7.24 -22.32 13.49
CA ALA A 194 7.46 -23.58 12.81
C ALA A 194 7.20 -24.76 13.78
N PRO A 195 6.65 -25.89 13.30
CA PRO A 195 6.46 -27.08 14.14
C PRO A 195 7.79 -27.51 14.79
N GLY A 196 7.83 -27.54 16.12
CA GLY A 196 9.03 -27.92 16.88
C GLY A 196 10.13 -26.85 16.98
N ASN A 197 9.93 -25.65 16.43
CA ASN A 197 10.87 -24.53 16.57
C ASN A 197 10.15 -23.21 16.82
N THR A 198 10.22 -22.73 18.07
CA THR A 198 9.63 -21.45 18.50
C THR A 198 10.45 -20.23 18.12
N THR A 199 11.63 -20.41 17.51
CA THR A 199 12.55 -19.32 17.15
C THR A 199 12.54 -18.96 15.67
N LEU A 200 11.98 -19.82 14.81
CA LEU A 200 11.78 -19.54 13.40
C LEU A 200 10.29 -19.50 13.11
N SER A 201 9.80 -18.32 12.77
CA SER A 201 8.44 -18.09 12.29
C SER A 201 8.51 -17.66 10.83
N SER A 202 8.02 -18.49 9.91
CA SER A 202 7.99 -18.19 8.48
C SER A 202 6.70 -18.70 7.86
N TRP A 203 6.17 -17.94 6.90
CA TRP A 203 4.97 -18.31 6.16
C TRP A 203 4.92 -17.57 4.81
N GLY A 204 4.35 -18.17 3.78
CA GLY A 204 4.23 -17.52 2.47
C GLY A 204 5.58 -17.34 1.79
N CYS A 205 5.86 -16.15 1.24
CA CYS A 205 7.15 -15.88 0.59
C CYS A 205 8.33 -15.81 1.58
N ASP A 206 8.08 -15.74 2.89
CA ASP A 206 9.13 -15.70 3.92
C ASP A 206 9.77 -17.08 4.19
N THR A 207 9.32 -18.14 3.50
CA THR A 207 9.79 -19.53 3.74
C THR A 207 10.92 -19.99 2.81
N VAL A 208 11.51 -19.11 2.00
CA VAL A 208 12.55 -19.46 1.01
C VAL A 208 13.97 -19.20 1.50
#